data_AF-A0A7H0HAL2-F1
#
_entry.id   AF-A0A7H0HAL2-F1
#
_cell.length_a   1.000
_cell.length_b   1.000
_cell.length_c   1.000
_cell.angle_alpha   90.00
_cell.angle_beta   90.00
_cell.angle_gamma   90.00
#
_symmetry.space_group_name_H-M   'P 1'
#
loop_
_entity.id
_entity.type
_entity.pdbx_description
1 polymer ?
#
loop_
_entity_poly.entity_id
_entity_poly.type
_entity_poly.pdbx_seq_one_letter_code
_entity_poly.pdbx_strand_id
1 'polypeptide(L)'
;MALAGASLISGLNAALLRLGVWAPVVSDRVADLHGPVMVLGFMGTLISLERAQAMRNPLAYLAPALLGLGSLALLAGAPVALGKLLLFDGAVAWVVLALALWVRAPLGLVAAQALSATFAALAAGLWLVADFPAVVTLLAAFLVLTIASERAELAQLTMGPRAVPTLLALASVLALGAALSTVLPAVGDRVFGLGCVLTAAWLLRDDVGRRMIRTSGLRRFNAAALLTGNFWLAVSGVIWLIVGRPTSAGAYDAVIHGVFLGFGMAMIMAHAPIIFPAVLGRPLPYRAAMWGPLALLNLGLVVRIGGGLSQATVVYQVGGTITVLAVLLFAVTVVVAVVRG
;
A
#
# COMPACT_ATOMS: atom_id res chain seq x y z
N MET A 1 -0.01 0.54 -16.45
CA MET A 1 0.89 1.56 -15.87
C MET A 1 0.30 2.96 -15.92
N ALA A 2 -0.11 3.47 -17.08
CA ALA A 2 -0.68 4.82 -17.19
C ALA A 2 -1.84 5.10 -16.22
N LEU A 3 -2.78 4.15 -16.07
CA LEU A 3 -3.90 4.28 -15.13
C LEU A 3 -3.43 4.41 -13.68
N ALA A 4 -2.50 3.55 -13.22
CA ALA A 4 -1.92 3.64 -11.88
C ALA A 4 -1.20 4.98 -11.66
N GLY A 5 -0.44 5.45 -12.65
CA GLY A 5 0.23 6.75 -12.59
C GLY A 5 -0.75 7.92 -12.51
N ALA A 6 -1.84 7.88 -13.28
CA ALA A 6 -2.89 8.89 -13.22
C ALA A 6 -3.59 8.89 -11.85
N SER A 7 -3.97 7.72 -11.32
CA SER A 7 -4.52 7.59 -9.97
C SER A 7 -3.55 8.11 -8.90
N LEU A 8 -2.24 7.84 -9.03
CA LEU A 8 -1.23 8.36 -8.12
C LEU A 8 -1.21 9.89 -8.10
N ILE A 9 -1.05 10.53 -9.27
CA ILE A 9 -0.95 11.99 -9.36
C ILE A 9 -2.24 12.66 -8.87
N SER A 10 -3.41 12.15 -9.27
CA SER A 10 -4.69 12.67 -8.79
C SER A 10 -4.89 12.45 -7.30
N GLY A 11 -4.46 11.31 -6.77
CA GLY A 11 -4.51 11.01 -5.34
C GLY A 11 -3.59 11.91 -4.50
N LEU A 12 -2.44 12.32 -5.03
CA LEU A 12 -1.55 13.30 -4.40
C LEU A 12 -2.16 14.71 -4.39
N ASN A 13 -2.85 15.12 -5.47
CA ASN A 13 -3.63 16.36 -5.46
C ASN A 13 -4.75 16.31 -4.42
N ALA A 14 -5.50 15.20 -4.36
CA ALA A 14 -6.52 14.97 -3.34
C ALA A 14 -5.94 15.00 -1.91
N ALA A 15 -4.71 14.54 -1.72
CA ALA A 15 -4.02 14.61 -0.44
C ALA A 15 -3.77 16.05 0.02
N LEU A 16 -3.34 16.94 -0.88
CA LEU A 16 -3.14 18.36 -0.59
C LEU A 16 -4.46 19.04 -0.19
N LEU A 17 -5.55 18.72 -0.88
CA LEU A 17 -6.89 19.21 -0.51
C LEU A 17 -7.32 18.70 0.88
N ARG A 18 -7.11 17.41 1.18
CA ARG A 18 -7.37 16.82 2.51
C ARG A 18 -6.52 17.44 3.63
N LEU A 19 -5.33 17.96 3.31
CA LEU A 19 -4.47 18.68 4.24
C LEU A 19 -4.94 20.12 4.48
N GLY A 20 -5.84 20.66 3.64
CA GLY A 20 -6.24 22.06 3.69
C GLY A 20 -5.14 23.02 3.26
N VAL A 21 -4.24 22.58 2.38
CA VAL A 21 -3.19 23.41 1.76
C VAL A 21 -3.48 23.61 0.28
N TRP A 22 -2.72 24.49 -0.38
CA TRP A 22 -2.88 24.73 -1.81
C TRP A 22 -2.66 23.46 -2.63
N ALA A 23 -3.53 23.22 -3.60
CA ALA A 23 -3.45 22.12 -4.55
C ALA A 23 -3.63 22.65 -5.98
N PRO A 24 -2.96 22.05 -6.99
CA PRO A 24 -3.10 22.46 -8.39
C PRO A 24 -4.54 22.40 -8.93
N VAL A 25 -5.32 21.41 -8.49
CA VAL A 25 -6.73 21.24 -8.89
C VAL A 25 -7.60 21.29 -7.64
N VAL A 26 -8.53 22.24 -7.58
CA VAL A 26 -9.41 22.44 -6.43
C VAL A 26 -10.76 21.78 -6.68
N SER A 27 -11.13 20.81 -5.83
CA SER A 27 -12.43 20.13 -5.88
C SER A 27 -12.69 19.34 -4.60
N ASP A 28 -13.77 19.68 -3.87
CA ASP A 28 -14.15 18.99 -2.63
C ASP A 28 -14.40 17.49 -2.86
N ARG A 29 -15.06 17.16 -3.98
CA ARG A 29 -15.28 15.79 -4.43
C ARG A 29 -13.97 15.00 -4.56
N VAL A 30 -12.92 15.62 -5.11
CA VAL A 30 -11.63 14.97 -5.29
C VAL A 30 -10.95 14.72 -3.95
N ALA A 31 -11.07 15.66 -3.00
CA ALA A 31 -10.51 15.50 -1.66
C ALA A 31 -11.04 14.24 -0.97
N ASP A 32 -12.36 14.01 -1.02
CA ASP A 32 -13.00 12.86 -0.38
C ASP A 32 -12.53 11.51 -0.94
N LEU A 33 -12.15 11.49 -2.21
CA LEU A 33 -11.74 10.29 -2.94
C LEU A 33 -10.27 9.90 -2.75
N HIS A 34 -9.49 10.66 -1.97
CA HIS A 34 -8.05 10.41 -1.75
C HIS A 34 -7.74 8.95 -1.40
N GLY A 35 -8.39 8.40 -0.36
CA GLY A 35 -8.14 7.03 0.12
C GLY A 35 -8.42 5.95 -0.93
N PRO A 36 -9.65 5.85 -1.49
CA PRO A 36 -9.97 4.87 -2.51
C PRO A 36 -9.08 4.96 -3.76
N VAL A 37 -8.78 6.17 -4.21
CA VAL A 37 -7.94 6.42 -5.39
C VAL A 37 -6.51 5.95 -5.15
N MET A 38 -5.93 6.21 -3.96
CA MET A 38 -4.57 5.79 -3.64
C MET A 38 -4.47 4.27 -3.45
N VAL A 39 -5.42 3.65 -2.75
CA VAL A 39 -5.31 2.23 -2.41
C VAL A 39 -5.81 1.33 -3.53
N LEU A 40 -7.03 1.51 -4.01
CA LEU A 40 -7.58 0.65 -5.07
C LEU A 40 -7.13 1.12 -6.46
N GLY A 41 -7.18 2.42 -6.71
CA GLY A 41 -6.83 3.01 -8.01
C GLY A 41 -5.33 2.94 -8.35
N PHE A 42 -4.46 3.34 -7.43
CA PHE A 42 -3.01 3.30 -7.63
C PHE A 42 -2.42 1.94 -7.24
N MET A 43 -2.42 1.59 -5.95
CA MET A 43 -1.74 0.38 -5.47
C MET A 43 -2.39 -0.89 -6.02
N GLY A 44 -3.73 -0.99 -5.99
CA GLY A 44 -4.48 -2.12 -6.52
C GLY A 44 -4.20 -2.34 -8.01
N THR A 45 -4.23 -1.29 -8.82
CA THR A 45 -3.87 -1.37 -10.25
C THR A 45 -2.42 -1.80 -10.44
N LEU A 46 -1.47 -1.27 -9.67
CA LEU A 46 -0.05 -1.60 -9.79
C LEU A 46 0.22 -3.08 -9.45
N ILE A 47 -0.27 -3.52 -8.29
CA ILE A 47 -0.10 -4.89 -7.78
C ILE A 47 -0.74 -5.90 -8.73
N SER A 48 -1.99 -5.66 -9.15
CA SER A 48 -2.69 -6.58 -10.05
C SER A 48 -2.08 -6.60 -11.45
N LEU A 49 -1.49 -5.49 -11.92
CA LEU A 49 -0.81 -5.44 -13.22
C LEU A 49 0.45 -6.30 -13.26
N GLU A 50 1.27 -6.27 -12.22
CA GLU A 50 2.46 -7.13 -12.11
C GLU A 50 2.07 -8.61 -12.20
N ARG A 51 1.00 -8.98 -11.50
CA ARG A 51 0.52 -10.36 -11.41
C ARG A 51 -0.20 -10.79 -12.69
N ALA A 52 -0.86 -9.86 -13.37
CA ALA A 52 -1.44 -10.10 -14.70
C ALA A 52 -0.35 -10.41 -15.74
N GLN A 53 0.80 -9.73 -15.65
CA GLN A 53 1.94 -10.01 -16.51
C GLN A 53 2.51 -11.41 -16.27
N ALA A 54 2.62 -11.84 -15.01
CA ALA A 54 3.06 -13.19 -14.66
C ALA A 54 2.10 -14.29 -15.17
N MET A 55 0.79 -14.02 -15.21
CA MET A 55 -0.22 -14.96 -15.70
C MET A 55 -0.14 -15.23 -17.22
N ARG A 56 0.40 -14.29 -18.00
CA ARG A 56 0.50 -14.35 -19.48
C ARG A 56 -0.85 -14.65 -20.18
N ASN A 57 -1.94 -14.10 -19.63
CA ASN A 57 -3.28 -14.20 -20.22
C ASN A 57 -3.86 -12.78 -20.39
N PRO A 58 -4.36 -12.40 -21.58
CA PRO A 58 -4.94 -11.07 -21.80
C PRO A 58 -6.11 -10.74 -20.85
N LEU A 59 -6.91 -11.73 -20.45
CA LEU A 59 -8.02 -11.54 -19.51
C LEU A 59 -7.54 -11.13 -18.11
N ALA A 60 -6.30 -11.46 -17.73
CA ALA A 60 -5.73 -11.05 -16.46
C ALA A 60 -5.61 -9.52 -16.31
N TYR A 61 -5.56 -8.79 -17.44
CA TYR A 61 -5.49 -7.33 -17.44
C TYR A 61 -6.84 -6.66 -17.15
N LEU A 62 -7.95 -7.40 -17.07
CA LEU A 62 -9.23 -6.85 -16.65
C LEU A 62 -9.17 -6.28 -15.22
N ALA A 63 -8.46 -6.96 -14.31
CA ALA A 63 -8.30 -6.50 -12.93
C ALA A 63 -7.66 -5.10 -12.82
N PRO A 64 -6.43 -4.88 -13.33
CA PRO A 64 -5.82 -3.55 -13.30
C PRO A 64 -6.56 -2.53 -14.16
N ALA A 65 -7.20 -2.94 -15.27
CA ALA A 65 -7.98 -2.03 -16.10
C ALA A 65 -9.20 -1.47 -15.35
N LEU A 66 -10.01 -2.33 -14.73
CA LEU A 66 -11.21 -1.94 -13.99
C LEU A 66 -10.86 -1.13 -12.73
N LEU A 67 -9.82 -1.51 -11.98
CA LEU A 67 -9.35 -0.74 -10.82
C LEU A 67 -8.91 0.67 -11.22
N GLY A 68 -8.12 0.79 -12.28
CA GLY A 68 -7.65 2.07 -12.79
C GLY A 68 -8.79 2.93 -13.35
N LEU A 69 -9.62 2.35 -14.22
CA LEU A 69 -10.74 3.06 -14.85
C LEU A 69 -11.82 3.46 -13.83
N GLY A 70 -12.13 2.61 -12.85
CA GLY A 70 -13.06 2.96 -11.78
C GLY A 70 -12.58 4.15 -10.95
N SER A 71 -11.28 4.18 -10.62
CA SER A 71 -10.66 5.33 -9.95
C SER A 71 -10.75 6.60 -10.79
N LEU A 72 -10.43 6.54 -12.09
CA LEU A 72 -10.50 7.70 -12.97
C LEU A 72 -11.93 8.15 -13.23
N ALA A 73 -12.91 7.24 -13.31
CA ALA A 73 -14.32 7.58 -13.44
C ALA A 73 -14.81 8.39 -12.23
N LEU A 74 -14.42 7.99 -11.01
CA LEU A 74 -14.74 8.75 -9.80
C LEU A 74 -14.18 10.17 -9.82
N LEU A 75 -12.92 10.31 -10.28
CA LEU A 75 -12.21 11.59 -10.37
C LEU A 75 -12.74 12.48 -11.50
N ALA A 76 -13.15 11.89 -12.62
CA ALA A 76 -13.64 12.61 -13.81
C ALA A 76 -15.10 13.09 -13.68
N GLY A 77 -15.74 12.91 -12.53
CA GLY A 77 -17.10 13.40 -12.30
C GLY A 77 -18.22 12.42 -12.64
N ALA A 78 -17.91 11.20 -13.11
CA ALA A 78 -18.92 10.19 -13.44
C ALA A 78 -19.79 9.81 -12.22
N PRO A 79 -20.97 9.18 -12.39
CA PRO A 79 -21.80 8.77 -11.25
C PRO A 79 -20.98 7.96 -10.23
N VAL A 80 -21.06 8.33 -8.94
CA VAL A 80 -20.26 7.71 -7.88
C VAL A 80 -20.46 6.19 -7.85
N ALA A 81 -21.71 5.74 -8.04
CA ALA A 81 -22.04 4.31 -8.11
C ALA A 81 -21.26 3.58 -9.21
N LEU A 82 -21.15 4.16 -10.42
CA LEU A 82 -20.40 3.56 -11.53
C LEU A 82 -18.93 3.38 -11.14
N GLY A 83 -18.29 4.42 -10.61
CA GLY A 83 -16.90 4.35 -10.21
C GLY A 83 -16.64 3.35 -9.08
N LYS A 84 -17.52 3.28 -8.08
CA LYS A 84 -17.43 2.27 -7.00
C LYS A 84 -17.65 0.85 -7.53
N LEU A 85 -18.62 0.64 -8.42
CA LEU A 85 -18.89 -0.68 -9.02
C LEU A 85 -17.71 -1.15 -9.87
N LEU A 86 -17.11 -0.29 -10.69
CA LEU A 86 -15.90 -0.62 -11.45
C LEU A 86 -14.73 -1.02 -10.54
N LEU A 87 -14.54 -0.32 -9.42
CA LEU A 87 -13.52 -0.69 -8.44
C LEU A 87 -13.82 -2.04 -7.78
N PHE A 88 -15.08 -2.32 -7.48
CA PHE A 88 -15.51 -3.62 -6.96
C PHE A 88 -15.29 -4.75 -7.97
N ASP A 89 -15.74 -4.57 -9.21
CA ASP A 89 -15.55 -5.52 -10.30
C ASP A 89 -14.05 -5.78 -10.56
N GLY A 90 -13.23 -4.73 -10.51
CA GLY A 90 -11.77 -4.84 -10.62
C GLY A 90 -11.15 -5.61 -9.46
N ALA A 91 -11.64 -5.42 -8.24
CA ALA A 91 -11.18 -6.18 -7.08
C ALA A 91 -11.65 -7.64 -7.11
N VAL A 92 -12.84 -7.94 -7.63
CA VAL A 92 -13.31 -9.32 -7.88
C VAL A 92 -12.46 -9.99 -8.97
N ALA A 93 -12.20 -9.28 -10.08
CA ALA A 93 -11.29 -9.77 -11.11
C ALA A 93 -9.87 -10.01 -10.56
N TRP A 94 -9.42 -9.18 -9.62
CA TRP A 94 -8.15 -9.38 -8.90
C TRP A 94 -8.16 -10.68 -8.07
N VAL A 95 -9.26 -10.99 -7.36
CA VAL A 95 -9.44 -12.27 -6.67
C VAL A 95 -9.36 -13.45 -7.63
N VAL A 96 -10.08 -13.38 -8.76
CA VAL A 96 -10.07 -14.44 -9.78
C VAL A 96 -8.65 -14.67 -10.32
N LEU A 97 -7.92 -13.59 -10.62
CA LEU A 97 -6.53 -13.65 -11.06
C LEU A 97 -5.63 -14.30 -10.01
N ALA A 98 -5.73 -13.87 -8.75
CA ALA A 98 -4.91 -14.41 -7.66
C ALA A 98 -5.22 -15.90 -7.40
N LEU A 99 -6.49 -16.32 -7.44
CA LEU A 99 -6.89 -17.72 -7.34
C LEU A 99 -6.38 -18.54 -8.53
N ALA A 100 -6.44 -18.01 -9.75
CA ALA A 100 -5.90 -18.69 -10.92
C ALA A 100 -4.38 -18.89 -10.82
N LEU A 101 -3.64 -17.93 -10.25
CA LEU A 101 -2.21 -18.09 -9.96
C LEU A 101 -1.99 -19.17 -8.90
N TRP A 102 -2.82 -19.21 -7.86
CA TRP A 102 -2.73 -20.22 -6.81
C TRP A 102 -3.03 -21.63 -7.31
N VAL A 103 -4.02 -21.80 -8.19
CA VAL A 103 -4.31 -23.10 -8.82
C VAL A 103 -3.13 -23.57 -9.68
N ARG A 104 -2.43 -22.65 -10.37
CA ARG A 104 -1.22 -22.97 -11.14
C ARG A 104 -0.03 -23.33 -10.26
N ALA A 105 0.09 -22.70 -9.10
CA ALA A 105 1.19 -22.92 -8.15
C ALA A 105 0.64 -22.92 -6.71
N PRO A 106 0.20 -24.08 -6.19
CA PRO A 106 -0.50 -24.20 -4.91
C PRO A 106 0.44 -24.11 -3.69
N LEU A 107 1.22 -23.04 -3.62
CA LEU A 107 2.14 -22.74 -2.53
C LEU A 107 1.47 -21.85 -1.48
N GLY A 108 1.83 -22.02 -0.20
CA GLY A 108 1.26 -21.23 0.90
C GLY A 108 1.48 -19.71 0.75
N LEU A 109 2.59 -19.29 0.15
CA LEU A 109 2.88 -17.89 -0.18
C LEU A 109 1.83 -17.31 -1.15
N VAL A 110 1.49 -18.08 -2.18
CA VAL A 110 0.49 -17.69 -3.20
C VAL A 110 -0.92 -17.73 -2.59
N ALA A 111 -1.20 -18.67 -1.68
CA ALA A 111 -2.45 -18.69 -0.92
C ALA A 111 -2.65 -17.42 -0.08
N ALA A 112 -1.59 -16.94 0.59
CA ALA A 112 -1.63 -15.69 1.35
C ALA A 112 -1.89 -14.48 0.44
N GLN A 113 -1.34 -14.49 -0.78
CA GLN A 113 -1.62 -13.45 -1.78
C GLN A 113 -3.05 -13.53 -2.33
N ALA A 114 -3.60 -14.72 -2.52
CA ALA A 114 -5.02 -14.90 -2.87
C ALA A 114 -5.95 -14.40 -1.74
N LEU A 115 -5.63 -14.70 -0.49
CA LEU A 115 -6.34 -14.18 0.69
C LEU A 115 -6.27 -12.65 0.75
N SER A 116 -5.12 -12.06 0.45
CA SER A 116 -4.99 -10.61 0.33
C SER A 116 -5.99 -10.00 -0.68
N ALA A 117 -6.12 -10.60 -1.86
CA ALA A 117 -7.01 -10.12 -2.89
C ALA A 117 -8.48 -10.08 -2.44
N THR A 118 -8.91 -11.03 -1.62
CA THR A 118 -10.30 -11.05 -1.11
C THR A 118 -10.59 -9.85 -0.22
N PHE A 119 -9.61 -9.37 0.55
CA PHE A 119 -9.78 -8.17 1.37
C PHE A 119 -9.94 -6.89 0.53
N ALA A 120 -9.31 -6.80 -0.63
CA ALA A 120 -9.58 -5.70 -1.57
C ALA A 120 -11.02 -5.74 -2.08
N ALA A 121 -11.53 -6.93 -2.44
CA ALA A 121 -12.90 -7.11 -2.91
C ALA A 121 -13.93 -6.85 -1.80
N LEU A 122 -13.69 -7.33 -0.58
CA LEU A 122 -14.52 -7.06 0.60
C LEU A 122 -14.55 -5.58 0.93
N ALA A 123 -13.40 -4.89 0.88
CA ALA A 123 -13.34 -3.46 1.12
C ALA A 123 -14.14 -2.67 0.06
N ALA A 124 -13.92 -2.98 -1.22
CA ALA A 124 -14.62 -2.32 -2.32
C ALA A 124 -16.13 -2.59 -2.28
N GLY A 125 -16.54 -3.83 -1.98
CA GLY A 125 -17.94 -4.23 -1.87
C GLY A 125 -18.64 -3.60 -0.68
N LEU A 126 -18.02 -3.61 0.50
CA LEU A 126 -18.58 -2.97 1.69
C LEU A 126 -18.68 -1.44 1.51
N TRP A 127 -17.73 -0.82 0.82
CA TRP A 127 -17.77 0.62 0.52
C TRP A 127 -18.89 1.03 -0.45
N LEU A 128 -19.56 0.08 -1.11
CA LEU A 128 -20.78 0.38 -1.87
C LEU A 128 -21.91 0.89 -0.95
N VAL A 129 -21.96 0.42 0.29
CA VAL A 129 -23.06 0.68 1.24
C VAL A 129 -22.61 1.33 2.56
N ALA A 130 -21.31 1.30 2.88
CA ALA A 130 -20.74 1.84 4.10
C ALA A 130 -19.76 2.99 3.85
N ASP A 131 -19.48 3.77 4.89
CA ASP A 131 -18.50 4.84 4.84
C ASP A 131 -17.06 4.31 4.74
N PHE A 132 -16.20 5.08 4.07
CA PHE A 132 -14.82 4.66 3.80
C PHE A 132 -13.99 4.32 5.06
N PRO A 133 -14.12 5.02 6.21
CA PRO A 133 -13.41 4.64 7.44
C PRO A 133 -13.70 3.20 7.90
N ALA A 134 -14.87 2.65 7.60
CA ALA A 134 -15.26 1.29 8.00
C ALA A 134 -14.50 0.19 7.24
N VAL A 135 -13.86 0.51 6.11
CA VAL A 135 -13.17 -0.48 5.26
C VAL A 135 -11.64 -0.36 5.33
N VAL A 136 -11.10 0.56 6.13
CA VAL A 136 -9.66 0.87 6.18
C VAL A 136 -8.81 -0.34 6.59
N THR A 137 -9.25 -1.12 7.58
CA THR A 137 -8.57 -2.34 8.02
C THR A 137 -8.60 -3.45 6.98
N LEU A 138 -9.68 -3.57 6.20
CA LEU A 138 -9.74 -4.49 5.06
C LEU A 138 -8.72 -4.07 3.98
N LEU A 139 -8.67 -2.78 3.64
CA LEU A 139 -7.69 -2.23 2.70
C LEU A 139 -6.24 -2.42 3.20
N ALA A 140 -6.02 -2.23 4.50
CA ALA A 140 -4.72 -2.45 5.12
C ALA A 140 -4.36 -3.95 5.10
N ALA A 141 -5.31 -4.86 5.35
CA ALA A 141 -5.09 -6.30 5.27
C ALA A 141 -4.67 -6.72 3.86
N PHE A 142 -5.36 -6.21 2.82
CA PHE A 142 -4.95 -6.38 1.43
C PHE A 142 -3.48 -5.97 1.23
N LEU A 143 -3.10 -4.75 1.63
CA LEU A 143 -1.75 -4.30 1.37
C LEU A 143 -0.68 -5.06 2.18
N VAL A 144 -0.92 -5.26 3.48
CA VAL A 144 0.02 -5.93 4.39
C VAL A 144 0.24 -7.38 4.01
N LEU A 145 -0.83 -8.12 3.67
CA LEU A 145 -0.73 -9.51 3.27
C LEU A 145 -0.04 -9.67 1.91
N THR A 146 -0.35 -8.82 0.94
CA THR A 146 0.37 -8.81 -0.35
C THR A 146 1.86 -8.66 -0.11
N ILE A 147 2.27 -7.59 0.59
CA ILE A 147 3.69 -7.31 0.79
C ILE A 147 4.36 -8.41 1.61
N ALA A 148 3.74 -8.87 2.71
CA ALA A 148 4.31 -9.94 3.52
C ALA A 148 4.51 -11.24 2.72
N SER A 149 3.55 -11.60 1.86
CA SER A 149 3.69 -12.77 0.97
C SER A 149 4.84 -12.62 -0.03
N GLU A 150 4.96 -11.46 -0.67
CA GLU A 150 6.02 -11.17 -1.65
C GLU A 150 7.40 -11.15 -1.00
N ARG A 151 7.50 -10.56 0.20
CA ARG A 151 8.75 -10.55 0.97
C ARG A 151 9.16 -11.95 1.39
N ALA A 152 8.21 -12.75 1.86
CA ALA A 152 8.47 -14.13 2.24
C ALA A 152 8.88 -14.99 1.03
N GLU A 153 8.34 -14.72 -0.16
CA GLU A 153 8.72 -15.37 -1.42
C GLU A 153 10.16 -15.00 -1.80
N LEU A 154 10.49 -13.70 -1.83
CA LEU A 154 11.81 -13.20 -2.23
C LEU A 154 12.92 -13.58 -1.23
N ALA A 155 12.59 -13.66 0.06
CA ALA A 155 13.56 -13.91 1.13
C ALA A 155 13.51 -15.34 1.66
N GLN A 156 12.75 -16.26 1.04
CA GLN A 156 12.45 -17.59 1.57
C GLN A 156 13.72 -18.36 2.00
N LEU A 157 14.74 -18.37 1.14
CA LEU A 157 16.02 -19.04 1.43
C LEU A 157 16.74 -18.49 2.67
N THR A 158 16.51 -17.22 2.98
CA THR A 158 17.19 -16.52 4.08
C THR A 158 16.35 -16.44 5.37
N MET A 159 15.04 -16.61 5.28
CA MET A 159 14.10 -16.65 6.41
C MET A 159 13.98 -18.05 7.02
N GLY A 160 14.42 -19.09 6.29
CA GLY A 160 14.47 -20.46 6.78
C GLY A 160 13.13 -21.22 6.65
N PRO A 161 13.08 -22.48 7.13
CA PRO A 161 11.99 -23.39 6.84
C PRO A 161 10.64 -22.99 7.46
N ARG A 162 10.65 -22.11 8.47
CA ARG A 162 9.43 -21.64 9.14
C ARG A 162 8.80 -20.41 8.47
N ALA A 163 9.39 -19.86 7.42
CA ALA A 163 8.89 -18.65 6.77
C ALA A 163 7.42 -18.78 6.32
N VAL A 164 7.07 -19.87 5.64
CA VAL A 164 5.70 -20.09 5.14
C VAL A 164 4.70 -20.36 6.28
N PRO A 165 4.96 -21.27 7.24
CA PRO A 165 4.08 -21.44 8.40
C PRO A 165 3.88 -20.15 9.21
N THR A 166 4.95 -19.38 9.44
CA THR A 166 4.85 -18.10 10.15
C THR A 166 4.01 -17.09 9.38
N LEU A 167 4.20 -16.98 8.06
CA LEU A 167 3.36 -16.14 7.21
C LEU A 167 1.89 -16.54 7.32
N LEU A 168 1.55 -17.83 7.21
CA LEU A 168 0.16 -18.28 7.26
C LEU A 168 -0.49 -18.01 8.63
N ALA A 169 0.26 -18.20 9.72
CA ALA A 169 -0.22 -17.87 11.07
C ALA A 169 -0.50 -16.37 11.22
N LEU A 170 0.44 -15.52 10.82
CA LEU A 170 0.28 -14.06 10.85
C LEU A 170 -0.84 -13.59 9.92
N ALA A 171 -0.95 -14.19 8.74
CA ALA A 171 -2.02 -13.92 7.79
C ALA A 171 -3.39 -14.26 8.37
N SER A 172 -3.49 -15.36 9.14
CA SER A 172 -4.72 -15.75 9.81
C SER A 172 -5.12 -14.74 10.89
N VAL A 173 -4.16 -14.21 11.67
CA VAL A 173 -4.40 -13.17 12.68
C VAL A 173 -4.86 -11.86 12.03
N LEU A 174 -4.15 -11.41 10.98
CA LEU A 174 -4.54 -10.22 10.22
C LEU A 174 -5.92 -10.38 9.59
N ALA A 175 -6.20 -11.53 8.98
CA ALA A 175 -7.47 -11.82 8.35
C ALA A 175 -8.62 -11.84 9.36
N LEU A 176 -8.42 -12.48 10.51
CA LEU A 176 -9.39 -12.50 11.60
C LEU A 176 -9.65 -11.08 12.13
N GLY A 177 -8.60 -10.30 12.40
CA GLY A 177 -8.75 -8.92 12.88
C GLY A 177 -9.49 -8.03 11.87
N ALA A 178 -9.14 -8.11 10.60
CA ALA A 178 -9.79 -7.36 9.54
C ALA A 178 -11.26 -7.77 9.36
N ALA A 179 -11.58 -9.06 9.34
CA ALA A 179 -12.95 -9.53 9.29
C ALA A 179 -13.76 -9.09 10.52
N LEU A 180 -13.23 -9.28 11.72
CA LEU A 180 -13.86 -8.87 12.98
C LEU A 180 -14.07 -7.36 13.04
N SER A 181 -13.22 -6.54 12.42
CA SER A 181 -13.39 -5.09 12.45
C SER A 181 -14.70 -4.62 11.80
N THR A 182 -15.29 -5.43 10.92
CA THR A 182 -16.56 -5.09 10.26
C THR A 182 -17.78 -5.33 11.16
N VAL A 183 -17.69 -6.26 12.13
CA VAL A 183 -18.80 -6.66 13.00
C VAL A 183 -18.59 -6.18 14.45
N LEU A 184 -17.36 -6.30 14.96
CA LEU A 184 -16.92 -5.91 16.29
C LEU A 184 -15.70 -4.97 16.22
N PRO A 185 -15.88 -3.72 15.73
CA PRO A 185 -14.82 -2.72 15.57
C PRO A 185 -13.75 -2.67 16.66
N ALA A 186 -14.20 -2.57 17.92
CA ALA A 186 -13.31 -2.36 19.07
C ALA A 186 -12.35 -3.53 19.30
N VAL A 187 -12.76 -4.76 18.96
CA VAL A 187 -11.94 -5.97 19.10
C VAL A 187 -11.15 -6.21 17.81
N GLY A 188 -11.82 -6.14 16.66
CA GLY A 188 -11.20 -6.42 15.37
C GLY A 188 -10.02 -5.52 15.04
N ASP A 189 -10.16 -4.21 15.27
CA ASP A 189 -9.07 -3.25 15.00
C ASP A 189 -7.85 -3.53 15.89
N ARG A 190 -8.06 -3.94 17.16
CA ARG A 190 -6.96 -4.32 18.07
C ARG A 190 -6.27 -5.61 17.65
N VAL A 191 -7.04 -6.64 17.28
CA VAL A 191 -6.49 -7.91 16.76
C VAL A 191 -5.71 -7.67 15.47
N PHE A 192 -6.23 -6.81 14.59
CA PHE A 192 -5.52 -6.40 13.38
C PHE A 192 -4.21 -5.66 13.70
N GLY A 193 -4.24 -4.75 14.68
CA GLY A 193 -3.05 -4.06 15.20
C GLY A 193 -1.99 -5.03 15.72
N LEU A 194 -2.39 -6.03 16.52
CA LEU A 194 -1.50 -7.10 16.97
C LEU A 194 -0.87 -7.84 15.78
N GLY A 195 -1.68 -8.22 14.78
CA GLY A 195 -1.19 -8.86 13.55
C GLY A 195 -0.16 -8.00 12.82
N CYS A 196 -0.37 -6.68 12.73
CA CYS A 196 0.57 -5.74 12.13
C CYS A 196 1.90 -5.68 12.90
N VAL A 197 1.86 -5.58 14.24
CA VAL A 197 3.06 -5.55 15.09
C VAL A 197 3.86 -6.85 14.96
N LEU A 198 3.19 -8.00 15.03
CA LEU A 198 3.83 -9.30 14.91
C LEU A 198 4.45 -9.50 13.51
N THR A 199 3.75 -9.04 12.47
CA THR A 199 4.26 -9.08 11.08
C THR A 199 5.47 -8.18 10.91
N ALA A 200 5.41 -6.94 11.39
CA ALA A 200 6.55 -6.02 11.36
C ALA A 200 7.75 -6.57 12.13
N ALA A 201 7.55 -7.12 13.33
CA ALA A 201 8.60 -7.73 14.14
C ALA A 201 9.23 -8.93 13.43
N TRP A 202 8.42 -9.79 12.81
CA TRP A 202 8.91 -10.93 12.04
C TRP A 202 9.71 -10.48 10.81
N LEU A 203 9.24 -9.50 10.04
CA LEU A 203 9.96 -9.00 8.86
C LEU A 203 11.25 -8.26 9.24
N LEU A 204 11.23 -7.42 10.27
CA LEU A 204 12.45 -6.76 10.79
C LEU A 204 13.49 -7.78 11.27
N ARG A 205 13.01 -8.85 11.89
CA ARG A 205 13.86 -9.93 12.38
C ARG A 205 14.35 -10.75 11.20
N ASP A 206 13.52 -11.46 10.46
CA ASP A 206 13.99 -12.57 9.63
C ASP A 206 14.28 -12.21 8.16
N ASP A 207 13.74 -11.10 7.65
CA ASP A 207 13.99 -10.63 6.28
C ASP A 207 15.46 -10.19 6.08
N VAL A 208 15.85 -10.00 4.82
CA VAL A 208 17.20 -9.65 4.39
C VAL A 208 17.61 -8.22 4.76
N GLY A 209 16.67 -7.33 5.09
CA GLY A 209 16.92 -5.91 5.34
C GLY A 209 18.03 -5.65 6.35
N ARG A 210 18.00 -6.31 7.52
CA ARG A 210 19.03 -6.17 8.59
C ARG A 210 20.45 -6.53 8.14
N ARG A 211 20.58 -7.41 7.14
CA ARG A 211 21.87 -7.85 6.59
C ARG A 211 22.29 -6.91 5.46
N MET A 212 21.37 -6.62 4.54
CA MET A 212 21.61 -5.80 3.36
C MET A 212 21.88 -4.33 3.69
N ILE A 213 21.44 -3.81 4.85
CA ILE A 213 21.73 -2.42 5.25
C ILE A 213 23.23 -2.13 5.42
N ARG A 214 24.05 -3.17 5.68
CA ARG A 214 25.51 -3.07 5.78
C ARG A 214 26.23 -3.15 4.43
N THR A 215 25.49 -3.35 3.34
CA THR A 215 26.05 -3.45 1.98
C THR A 215 26.09 -2.06 1.30
N SER A 216 26.28 -2.01 -0.02
CA SER A 216 26.28 -0.77 -0.81
C SER A 216 25.34 -0.86 -2.02
N GLY A 217 25.05 0.29 -2.64
CA GLY A 217 24.21 0.38 -3.83
C GLY A 217 22.75 0.01 -3.59
N LEU A 218 22.14 -0.65 -4.58
CA LEU A 218 20.72 -1.02 -4.58
C LEU A 218 20.33 -1.86 -3.35
N ARG A 219 21.18 -2.81 -2.93
CA ARG A 219 20.90 -3.68 -1.78
C ARG A 219 20.73 -2.87 -0.49
N ARG A 220 21.60 -1.88 -0.25
CA ARG A 220 21.49 -0.99 0.92
C ARG A 220 20.27 -0.09 0.85
N PHE A 221 19.96 0.46 -0.32
CA PHE A 221 18.78 1.29 -0.53
C PHE A 221 17.48 0.50 -0.28
N ASN A 222 17.37 -0.68 -0.89
CA ASN A 222 16.24 -1.58 -0.69
C ASN A 222 16.11 -1.94 0.80
N ALA A 223 17.21 -2.32 1.46
CA ALA A 223 17.21 -2.60 2.89
C ALA A 223 16.71 -1.45 3.76
N ALA A 224 17.15 -0.22 3.48
CA ALA A 224 16.70 0.96 4.23
C ALA A 224 15.19 1.16 4.08
N ALA A 225 14.68 1.09 2.85
CA ALA A 225 13.25 1.22 2.58
C ALA A 225 12.43 0.10 3.24
N LEU A 226 12.90 -1.15 3.21
CA LEU A 226 12.26 -2.27 3.91
C LEU A 226 12.20 -2.03 5.42
N LEU A 227 13.33 -1.64 6.04
CA LEU A 227 13.42 -1.44 7.49
C LEU A 227 12.53 -0.28 7.94
N THR A 228 12.57 0.86 7.23
CA THR A 228 11.71 1.99 7.55
C THR A 228 10.23 1.67 7.32
N GLY A 229 9.91 0.93 6.26
CA GLY A 229 8.53 0.52 6.00
C GLY A 229 7.97 -0.35 7.12
N ASN A 230 8.73 -1.36 7.55
CA ASN A 230 8.32 -2.22 8.66
C ASN A 230 8.22 -1.44 9.99
N PHE A 231 9.08 -0.44 10.22
CA PHE A 231 8.93 0.45 11.37
C PHE A 231 7.58 1.17 11.37
N TRP A 232 7.15 1.74 10.24
CA TRP A 232 5.84 2.41 10.15
C TRP A 232 4.65 1.46 10.26
N LEU A 233 4.78 0.22 9.78
CA LEU A 233 3.78 -0.83 10.03
C LEU A 233 3.67 -1.12 11.53
N ALA A 234 4.79 -1.22 12.25
CA ALA A 234 4.78 -1.42 13.69
C ALA A 234 4.12 -0.25 14.43
N VAL A 235 4.46 1.00 14.08
CA VAL A 235 3.83 2.20 14.66
C VAL A 235 2.31 2.18 14.48
N SER A 236 1.84 1.90 13.27
CA SER A 236 0.40 1.81 12.98
C SER A 236 -0.27 0.67 13.75
N GLY A 237 0.39 -0.49 13.80
CA GLY A 237 -0.07 -1.66 14.54
C GLY A 237 -0.20 -1.38 16.05
N VAL A 238 0.77 -0.68 16.64
CA VAL A 238 0.72 -0.28 18.06
C VAL A 238 -0.44 0.67 18.32
N ILE A 239 -0.67 1.65 17.44
CA ILE A 239 -1.80 2.58 17.59
C ILE A 239 -3.13 1.81 17.54
N TRP A 240 -3.35 0.94 16.56
CA TRP A 240 -4.56 0.10 16.52
C TRP A 240 -4.70 -0.83 17.72
N LEU A 241 -3.60 -1.42 18.20
CA LEU A 241 -3.61 -2.32 19.35
C LEU A 241 -4.05 -1.61 20.64
N ILE A 242 -3.58 -0.38 20.85
CA ILE A 242 -3.83 0.41 22.06
C ILE A 242 -5.17 1.16 21.98
N VAL A 243 -5.40 1.86 20.87
CA VAL A 243 -6.57 2.74 20.69
C VAL A 243 -7.80 1.95 20.22
N GLY A 244 -7.61 0.87 19.46
CA GLY A 244 -8.69 0.24 18.70
C GLY A 244 -9.04 1.06 17.47
N ARG A 245 -10.32 1.23 17.18
CA ARG A 245 -10.80 2.09 16.08
C ARG A 245 -10.39 3.54 16.31
N PRO A 246 -9.52 4.14 15.48
CA PRO A 246 -9.16 5.53 15.68
C PRO A 246 -10.35 6.45 15.43
N THR A 247 -10.73 7.23 16.44
CA THR A 247 -11.80 8.25 16.35
C THR A 247 -11.26 9.67 16.25
N SER A 248 -10.02 9.91 16.71
CA SER A 248 -9.35 11.20 16.54
C SER A 248 -8.71 11.31 15.16
N ALA A 249 -8.76 12.52 14.58
CA ALA A 249 -8.18 12.78 13.26
C ALA A 249 -6.68 12.42 13.20
N GLY A 250 -5.93 12.73 14.26
CA GLY A 250 -4.49 12.43 14.35
C GLY A 250 -4.17 10.93 14.37
N ALA A 251 -4.89 10.14 15.16
CA ALA A 251 -4.66 8.68 15.21
C ALA A 251 -5.13 7.99 13.92
N TYR A 252 -6.25 8.44 13.35
CA TYR A 252 -6.74 7.96 12.06
C TYR A 252 -5.73 8.24 10.94
N ASP A 253 -5.20 9.47 10.89
CA ASP A 253 -4.17 9.85 9.93
C ASP A 253 -2.90 9.01 10.09
N ALA A 254 -2.46 8.79 11.33
CA ALA A 254 -1.23 8.07 11.64
C ALA A 254 -1.28 6.61 11.20
N VAL A 255 -2.38 5.88 11.46
CA VAL A 255 -2.46 4.47 11.05
C VAL A 255 -2.58 4.32 9.53
N ILE A 256 -3.32 5.23 8.87
CA ILE A 256 -3.48 5.18 7.42
C ILE A 256 -2.16 5.51 6.73
N HIS A 257 -1.55 6.64 7.06
CA HIS A 257 -0.31 7.04 6.40
C HIS A 257 0.88 6.20 6.87
N GLY A 258 0.87 5.66 8.09
CA GLY A 258 1.88 4.69 8.49
C GLY A 258 1.83 3.39 7.68
N VAL A 259 0.63 2.84 7.41
CA VAL A 259 0.49 1.61 6.59
C VAL A 259 0.64 1.88 5.09
N PHE A 260 -0.15 2.77 4.50
CA PHE A 260 -0.17 2.91 3.05
C PHE A 260 1.06 3.67 2.54
N LEU A 261 1.45 4.74 3.22
CA LEU A 261 2.57 5.57 2.79
C LEU A 261 3.89 5.11 3.41
N GLY A 262 3.95 4.91 4.73
CA GLY A 262 5.14 4.47 5.44
C GLY A 262 5.58 3.07 5.04
N PHE A 263 4.68 2.09 5.13
CA PHE A 263 4.97 0.71 4.75
C PHE A 263 4.80 0.46 3.25
N GLY A 264 3.62 0.73 2.67
CA GLY A 264 3.32 0.46 1.27
C GLY A 264 4.20 1.20 0.27
N MET A 265 4.27 2.53 0.36
CA MET A 265 5.09 3.31 -0.58
C MET A 265 6.58 3.04 -0.41
N ALA A 266 7.08 2.81 0.82
CA ALA A 266 8.47 2.41 1.01
C ALA A 266 8.76 1.06 0.31
N MET A 267 7.82 0.12 0.28
CA MET A 267 7.97 -1.15 -0.44
C MET A 267 7.97 -0.94 -1.96
N ILE A 268 7.12 -0.07 -2.48
CA ILE A 268 7.16 0.35 -3.89
C ILE A 268 8.54 0.97 -4.22
N MET A 269 9.05 1.85 -3.36
CA MET A 269 10.37 2.46 -3.55
C MET A 269 11.49 1.42 -3.53
N ALA A 270 11.45 0.47 -2.60
CA ALA A 270 12.46 -0.58 -2.45
C ALA A 270 12.56 -1.46 -3.71
N HIS A 271 11.42 -1.79 -4.31
CA HIS A 271 11.35 -2.76 -5.40
C HIS A 271 11.25 -2.13 -6.78
N ALA A 272 11.04 -0.81 -6.93
CA ALA A 272 10.89 -0.19 -8.24
C ALA A 272 12.03 -0.59 -9.22
N PRO A 273 13.33 -0.53 -8.85
CA PRO A 273 14.42 -0.92 -9.76
C PRO A 273 14.44 -2.42 -10.13
N ILE A 274 13.65 -3.25 -9.44
CA ILE A 274 13.57 -4.70 -9.61
C ILE A 274 12.31 -5.09 -10.40
N ILE A 275 11.15 -4.54 -10.03
CA ILE A 275 9.84 -4.91 -10.58
C ILE A 275 9.50 -4.11 -11.83
N PHE A 276 9.73 -2.79 -11.83
CA PHE A 276 9.31 -1.95 -12.95
C PHE A 276 9.96 -2.31 -14.29
N PRO A 277 11.20 -2.83 -14.37
CA PRO A 277 11.76 -3.26 -15.64
C PRO A 277 10.92 -4.32 -16.36
N ALA A 278 10.35 -5.27 -15.61
CA ALA A 278 9.50 -6.30 -16.18
C ALA A 278 8.24 -5.68 -16.80
N VAL A 279 7.59 -4.75 -16.10
CA VAL A 279 6.33 -4.16 -16.55
C VAL A 279 6.50 -3.05 -17.60
N LEU A 280 7.57 -2.27 -17.51
CA LEU A 280 7.87 -1.18 -18.45
C LEU A 280 8.55 -1.68 -19.74
N GLY A 281 9.14 -2.87 -19.72
CA GLY A 281 9.95 -3.39 -20.83
C GLY A 281 11.24 -2.61 -21.05
N ARG A 282 11.73 -1.87 -20.04
CA ARG A 282 12.97 -1.06 -20.08
C ARG A 282 13.73 -1.15 -18.75
N PRO A 283 15.07 -1.11 -18.76
CA PRO A 283 15.84 -1.14 -17.52
C PRO A 283 15.54 0.10 -16.67
N LEU A 284 15.50 -0.08 -15.35
CA LEU A 284 15.44 0.99 -14.36
C LEU A 284 16.65 0.83 -13.42
N PRO A 285 17.81 1.39 -13.78
CA PRO A 285 19.00 1.25 -12.96
C PRO A 285 18.85 2.01 -11.65
N TYR A 286 19.45 1.47 -10.60
CA TYR A 286 19.59 2.18 -9.33
C TYR A 286 20.42 3.45 -9.51
N ARG A 287 19.92 4.57 -8.97
CA ARG A 287 20.61 5.86 -8.92
C ARG A 287 20.66 6.35 -7.48
N ALA A 288 21.78 6.91 -7.04
CA ALA A 288 21.93 7.44 -5.68
C ALA A 288 20.88 8.52 -5.34
N ALA A 289 20.36 9.25 -6.35
CA ALA A 289 19.28 10.20 -6.20
C ALA A 289 17.99 9.59 -5.58
N MET A 290 17.78 8.27 -5.69
CA MET A 290 16.62 7.59 -5.09
C MET A 290 16.59 7.67 -3.55
N TRP A 291 17.72 7.97 -2.89
CA TRP A 291 17.74 8.21 -1.44
C TRP A 291 17.02 9.49 -1.02
N GLY A 292 17.02 10.52 -1.86
CA GLY A 292 16.37 11.80 -1.57
C GLY A 292 14.88 11.63 -1.25
N PRO A 293 14.09 11.03 -2.17
CA PRO A 293 12.69 10.71 -1.92
C PRO A 293 12.44 9.85 -0.67
N LEU A 294 13.26 8.82 -0.44
CA LEU A 294 13.09 7.92 0.69
C LEU A 294 13.34 8.64 2.04
N ALA A 295 14.38 9.46 2.10
CA ALA A 295 14.67 10.28 3.28
C ALA A 295 13.54 11.30 3.52
N LEU A 296 13.09 11.97 2.45
CA LEU A 296 12.02 12.96 2.52
C LEU A 296 10.69 12.33 2.96
N LEU A 297 10.37 11.12 2.49
CA LEU A 297 9.19 10.36 2.88
C LEU A 297 9.18 10.11 4.40
N ASN A 298 10.29 9.62 4.94
CA ASN A 298 10.41 9.30 6.36
C ASN A 298 10.39 10.55 7.25
N LEU A 299 11.12 11.61 6.87
CA LEU A 299 11.09 12.89 7.58
C LEU A 299 9.68 13.49 7.56
N GLY A 300 9.04 13.50 6.39
CA GLY A 300 7.66 13.97 6.23
C GLY A 300 6.68 13.19 7.10
N LEU A 301 6.80 11.86 7.18
CA LEU A 301 5.95 11.03 8.04
C LEU A 301 6.15 11.32 9.53
N VAL A 302 7.39 11.47 9.99
CA VAL A 302 7.69 11.86 11.38
C VAL A 302 7.02 13.19 11.71
N VAL A 303 7.21 14.20 10.86
CA VAL A 303 6.64 15.55 11.05
C VAL A 303 5.10 15.49 10.98
N ARG A 304 4.54 14.77 10.00
CA ARG A 304 3.08 14.64 9.80
C ARG A 304 2.42 14.00 11.01
N ILE A 305 2.92 12.83 11.43
CA ILE A 305 2.31 12.06 12.52
C ILE A 305 2.54 12.79 13.85
N GLY A 306 3.73 13.34 14.08
CA GLY A 306 4.01 14.17 15.26
C GLY A 306 3.08 15.37 15.35
N GLY A 307 2.88 16.10 14.26
CA GLY A 307 1.94 17.22 14.18
C GLY A 307 0.49 16.79 14.39
N GLY A 308 0.05 15.71 13.75
CA GLY A 308 -1.31 15.19 13.86
C GLY A 308 -1.65 14.70 15.27
N LEU A 309 -0.75 13.99 15.93
CA LEU A 309 -0.96 13.51 17.31
C LEU A 309 -0.90 14.66 18.34
N SER A 310 -0.07 15.67 18.11
CA SER A 310 0.03 16.86 18.97
C SER A 310 -1.02 17.94 18.67
N GLN A 311 -1.91 17.73 17.70
CA GLN A 311 -2.88 18.71 17.22
C GLN A 311 -2.24 20.02 16.69
N ALA A 312 -0.97 19.96 16.27
CA ALA A 312 -0.26 21.10 15.68
C ALA A 312 -0.52 21.15 14.17
N THR A 313 -1.60 21.82 13.75
CA THR A 313 -2.09 21.85 12.35
C THR A 313 -1.01 22.23 11.34
N VAL A 314 -0.21 23.26 11.60
CA VAL A 314 0.85 23.69 10.68
C VAL A 314 1.92 22.61 10.52
N VAL A 315 2.32 21.96 11.62
CA VAL A 315 3.32 20.88 11.58
C VAL A 315 2.78 19.68 10.80
N TYR A 316 1.52 19.32 11.03
CA TYR A 316 0.81 18.29 10.28
C TYR A 316 0.76 18.59 8.77
N GLN A 317 0.41 19.82 8.39
CA GLN A 317 0.35 20.28 7.00
C GLN A 317 1.72 20.27 6.31
N VAL A 318 2.76 20.75 7.01
CA VAL A 318 4.14 20.73 6.50
C VAL A 318 4.58 19.29 6.27
N GLY A 319 4.41 18.41 7.26
CA GLY A 319 4.75 17.00 7.15
C GLY A 319 4.02 16.31 5.99
N GLY A 320 2.71 16.55 5.86
CA GLY A 320 1.91 16.01 4.76
C GLY A 320 2.31 16.54 3.38
N THR A 321 2.71 17.81 3.28
CA THR A 321 3.21 18.37 2.02
C THR A 321 4.56 17.76 1.65
N ILE A 322 5.45 17.59 2.63
CA ILE A 322 6.74 16.91 2.45
C ILE A 322 6.54 15.49 1.93
N THR A 323 5.57 14.73 2.46
CA THR A 323 5.31 13.37 1.96
C THR A 323 4.77 13.36 0.54
N VAL A 324 3.93 14.32 0.14
CA VAL A 324 3.50 14.47 -1.26
C VAL A 324 4.69 14.75 -2.17
N LEU A 325 5.56 15.69 -1.79
CA LEU A 325 6.78 16.03 -2.54
C LEU A 325 7.74 14.83 -2.64
N ALA A 326 7.85 14.01 -1.60
CA ALA A 326 8.65 12.79 -1.61
C ALA A 326 8.17 11.81 -2.69
N VAL A 327 6.87 11.58 -2.80
CA VAL A 327 6.30 10.67 -3.80
C VAL A 327 6.47 11.23 -5.22
N LEU A 328 6.24 12.53 -5.43
CA LEU A 328 6.48 13.18 -6.72
C LEU A 328 7.95 13.11 -7.13
N LEU A 329 8.86 13.43 -6.21
CA LEU A 329 10.30 13.37 -6.46
C LEU A 329 10.73 11.94 -6.79
N PHE A 330 10.16 10.93 -6.14
CA PHE A 330 10.41 9.54 -6.48
C PHE A 330 9.95 9.20 -7.91
N ALA A 331 8.73 9.58 -8.28
CA ALA A 331 8.20 9.36 -9.61
C ALA A 331 9.09 10.02 -10.69
N VAL A 332 9.49 11.28 -10.48
CA VAL A 332 10.43 11.98 -11.37
C VAL A 332 11.78 11.26 -11.45
N THR A 333 12.32 10.83 -10.31
CA THR A 333 13.61 10.11 -10.26
C THR A 333 13.54 8.81 -11.06
N VAL A 334 12.44 8.07 -10.95
CA VAL A 334 12.20 6.85 -11.74
C VAL A 334 12.12 7.17 -13.23
N VAL A 335 11.31 8.14 -13.63
CA VAL A 335 11.16 8.52 -15.06
C VAL A 335 12.49 8.95 -15.65
N VAL A 336 13.25 9.80 -14.96
CA VAL A 336 14.58 10.26 -15.40
C VAL A 336 15.56 9.09 -15.52
N ALA A 337 15.54 8.14 -14.57
CA ALA A 337 16.39 6.96 -14.62
C ALA A 337 16.03 6.01 -15.77
N VAL A 338 14.74 5.82 -16.10
CA VAL A 338 14.35 5.03 -17.29
C VAL A 338 14.75 5.71 -18.59
N VAL A 339 14.58 7.04 -18.69
CA VAL A 339 14.86 7.80 -19.91
C VAL A 339 16.37 7.88 -20.19
N ARG A 340 17.20 8.02 -19.16
CA ARG A 340 18.66 8.15 -19.31
C ARG A 340 19.41 6.83 -19.43
N GLY A 341 18.75 5.68 -19.22
CA GLY A 341 19.41 4.39 -19.04
C GLY A 341 20.31 4.40 -17.80
#